data_AF-A0A183FH24-F1
#
_entry.id   AF-A0A183FH24-F1
#
_cell.length_a   1.000
_cell.length_b   1.000
_cell.length_c   1.000
_cell.angle_alpha   90.00
_cell.angle_beta   90.00
_cell.angle_gamma   90.00
#
_symmetry.space_group_name_H-M   'P 1'
#
loop_
_entity.id
_entity.type
_entity.pdbx_description
1 polymer ?
#
loop_
_entity_poly.entity_id
_entity_poly.type
_entity_poly.pdbx_seq_one_letter_code
_entity_poly.pdbx_strand_id
1 'polypeptide(L)'
;MLVAPFLLTSLSLNSNNSDKKVLEIGLGGGSLDMALLSRMPEVDLTSVELDPVVVDIAKRWFGVKETNSHRIVLQDGLKFVENAAKEGKRFDVVVVDACDEAIRAPCPADAFRNAEVAQMLRDILTDTGSFVLNILSHDLEGRTSASELVKLYSSVFPACIELRFAKEVNVILACVPYSIVNIRQQLSFYNSRLTAVLSQFNLNDELGAITIV
;
A
#
# COMPACT_ATOMS: atom_id res chain seq x y z
N MET A 1 -4.76 1.00 -4.01
CA MET A 1 -4.00 1.20 -2.75
C MET A 1 -4.84 1.85 -1.66
N LEU A 2 -5.41 3.05 -1.88
CA LEU A 2 -6.22 3.79 -0.88
C LEU A 2 -7.29 2.97 -0.15
N VAL A 3 -7.97 2.05 -0.84
CA VAL A 3 -9.08 1.24 -0.28
C VAL A 3 -8.60 0.17 0.71
N ALA A 4 -7.40 -0.38 0.51
CA ALA A 4 -6.94 -1.58 1.22
C ALA A 4 -6.82 -1.40 2.74
N PRO A 5 -6.28 -0.28 3.27
CA PRO A 5 -6.19 -0.07 4.72
C PRO A 5 -7.55 -0.04 5.43
N PHE A 6 -8.57 0.50 4.77
CA PHE A 6 -9.94 0.51 5.29
C PHE A 6 -10.58 -0.86 5.21
N LEU A 7 -10.37 -1.58 4.10
CA LEU A 7 -10.83 -2.96 3.91
C LEU A 7 -10.28 -3.90 4.99
N LEU A 8 -9.02 -3.72 5.39
CA LEU A 8 -8.33 -4.51 6.41
C LEU A 8 -8.42 -3.94 7.83
N THR A 9 -9.21 -2.89 8.07
CA THR A 9 -9.46 -2.26 9.39
C THR A 9 -8.30 -1.48 10.01
N SER A 10 -7.12 -1.46 9.40
CA SER A 10 -5.98 -0.65 9.88
C SER A 10 -6.27 0.86 9.90
N LEU A 11 -7.16 1.33 9.01
CA LEU A 11 -7.79 2.65 9.09
C LEU A 11 -9.31 2.49 9.23
N SER A 12 -9.94 3.42 9.96
CA SER A 12 -11.38 3.46 10.17
C SER A 12 -12.04 4.47 9.24
N LEU A 13 -13.21 4.09 8.70
CA LEU A 13 -14.08 4.97 7.94
C LEU A 13 -14.92 5.92 8.81
N ASN A 14 -15.22 5.49 10.04
CA ASN A 14 -16.22 6.11 10.92
C ASN A 14 -15.63 6.56 12.27
N SER A 15 -14.32 6.39 12.45
CA SER A 15 -13.62 6.73 13.69
C SER A 15 -12.43 7.61 13.35
N ASN A 16 -12.03 8.41 14.33
CA ASN A 16 -10.86 9.25 14.24
C ASN A 16 -9.59 8.41 14.02
N ASN A 17 -8.75 8.78 13.05
CA ASN A 17 -7.48 8.12 12.76
C ASN A 17 -6.26 8.94 13.22
N SER A 18 -6.41 9.86 14.18
CA SER A 18 -5.35 10.79 14.60
C SER A 18 -4.13 10.13 15.25
N ASP A 19 -4.25 8.89 15.71
CA ASP A 19 -3.15 8.08 16.25
C ASP A 19 -2.48 7.21 15.18
N LYS A 20 -3.01 7.20 13.95
CA LYS A 20 -2.59 6.31 12.88
C LYS A 20 -1.41 6.86 12.11
N LYS A 21 -0.39 6.02 11.96
CA LYS A 21 0.83 6.32 11.20
C LYS A 21 0.83 5.54 9.90
N VAL A 22 0.98 6.26 8.80
CA VAL A 22 1.05 5.70 7.45
C VAL A 22 2.44 5.98 6.88
N LEU A 23 3.07 4.94 6.35
CA LEU A 23 4.29 5.03 5.56
C LEU A 23 3.97 4.68 4.11
N GLU A 24 4.28 5.56 3.18
CA GLU A 24 4.31 5.30 1.75
C GLU A 24 5.75 5.27 1.27
N ILE A 25 6.14 4.24 0.53
CA ILE A 25 7.41 4.17 -0.19
C ILE A 25 7.12 4.34 -1.69
N GLY A 26 7.59 5.45 -2.25
CA GLY A 26 7.27 5.94 -3.59
C GLY A 26 6.17 6.99 -3.54
N LEU A 27 6.53 8.28 -3.70
CA LEU A 27 5.57 9.38 -3.71
C LEU A 27 4.87 9.50 -5.06
N GLY A 28 5.64 9.34 -6.14
CA GLY A 28 5.17 9.60 -7.50
C GLY A 28 4.55 11.00 -7.61
N GLY A 29 3.31 11.08 -8.08
CA GLY A 29 2.56 12.34 -8.16
C GLY A 29 1.91 12.79 -6.84
N GLY A 30 1.97 11.98 -5.77
CA GLY A 30 1.32 12.19 -4.48
C GLY A 30 -0.19 12.03 -4.49
N SER A 31 -0.73 11.28 -5.45
CA SER A 31 -2.19 11.09 -5.58
C SER A 31 -2.77 10.27 -4.41
N LEU A 32 -2.05 9.24 -3.94
CA LEU A 32 -2.46 8.48 -2.75
C LEU A 32 -2.49 9.39 -1.52
N ASP A 33 -1.41 10.12 -1.28
CA ASP A 33 -1.26 11.04 -0.15
C ASP A 33 -2.36 12.07 -0.09
N MET A 34 -2.53 12.81 -1.19
CA MET A 34 -3.51 13.89 -1.24
C MET A 34 -4.94 13.35 -1.17
N ALA A 35 -5.22 12.18 -1.74
CA ALA A 35 -6.55 11.55 -1.63
C ALA A 35 -6.85 11.03 -0.22
N LEU A 36 -5.84 10.51 0.49
CA LEU A 36 -5.96 10.07 1.87
C LEU A 36 -6.16 11.28 2.80
N LEU A 37 -5.28 12.28 2.72
CA LEU A 37 -5.32 13.47 3.57
C LEU A 37 -6.52 14.38 3.30
N SER A 38 -7.08 14.37 2.09
CA SER A 38 -8.34 15.09 1.83
C SER A 38 -9.54 14.47 2.57
N ARG A 39 -9.45 13.20 2.95
CA ARG A 39 -10.51 12.43 3.62
C ARG A 39 -10.25 12.27 5.11
N MET A 40 -8.98 12.07 5.47
CA MET A 40 -8.49 11.81 6.83
C MET A 40 -7.29 12.73 7.12
N PRO A 41 -7.53 14.05 7.28
CA PRO A 41 -6.46 15.04 7.46
C PRO A 41 -5.63 14.84 8.73
N GLU A 42 -6.14 14.07 9.69
CA GLU A 42 -5.51 13.79 10.97
C GLU A 42 -4.46 12.67 10.95
N VAL A 43 -4.43 11.84 9.90
CA VAL A 43 -3.48 10.71 9.78
C VAL A 43 -2.06 11.23 9.65
N ASP A 44 -1.11 10.64 10.39
CA ASP A 44 0.31 10.99 10.28
C ASP A 44 0.97 10.22 9.12
N LEU A 45 1.09 10.88 7.97
CA LEU A 45 1.59 10.33 6.72
C LEU A 45 3.05 10.71 6.47
N THR A 46 3.88 9.69 6.21
CA THR A 46 5.26 9.83 5.76
C THR A 46 5.42 9.21 4.39
N SER A 47 5.82 10.00 3.41
CA SER A 47 6.09 9.50 2.05
C SER A 47 7.59 9.55 1.81
N VAL A 48 8.17 8.43 1.37
CA VAL A 48 9.61 8.29 1.12
C VAL A 48 9.81 8.22 -0.38
N GLU A 49 10.53 9.19 -0.93
CA GLU A 49 10.80 9.30 -2.37
C GLU A 49 12.31 9.32 -2.61
N LEU A 50 12.77 8.60 -3.62
CA LEU A 50 14.17 8.52 -3.99
C LEU A 50 14.59 9.70 -4.86
N ASP A 51 13.73 10.12 -5.80
CA ASP A 51 14.07 11.10 -6.82
C ASP A 51 13.62 12.53 -6.41
N PRO A 52 14.56 13.48 -6.20
CA PRO A 52 14.21 14.86 -5.88
C PRO A 52 13.42 15.56 -6.99
N VAL A 53 13.56 15.14 -8.25
CA VAL A 53 12.80 15.70 -9.38
C VAL A 53 11.33 15.31 -9.27
N VAL A 54 11.04 14.07 -8.87
CA VAL A 54 9.66 13.60 -8.62
C VAL A 54 9.03 14.43 -7.50
N VAL A 55 9.74 14.64 -6.39
CA VAL A 55 9.28 15.51 -5.29
C VAL A 55 8.99 16.94 -5.76
N ASP A 56 9.88 17.53 -6.55
CA ASP A 56 9.71 18.88 -7.09
C ASP A 56 8.47 18.98 -7.99
N ILE A 57 8.28 17.99 -8.87
CA ILE A 57 7.13 17.93 -9.77
C ILE A 57 5.83 17.79 -8.97
N ALA A 58 5.79 16.87 -8.01
CA ALA A 58 4.63 16.61 -7.18
C ALA A 58 4.18 17.88 -6.42
N LYS A 59 5.13 18.62 -5.85
CA LYS A 59 4.86 19.88 -5.14
C LYS A 59 4.42 21.01 -6.08
N ARG A 60 5.11 21.21 -7.20
CA ARG A 60 4.85 22.36 -8.09
C ARG A 60 3.60 22.20 -8.94
N TRP A 61 3.32 20.97 -9.40
CA TRP A 61 2.31 20.74 -10.44
C TRP A 61 1.12 19.92 -9.96
N PHE A 62 1.31 19.01 -9.01
CA PHE A 62 0.23 18.14 -8.51
C PHE A 62 -0.34 18.57 -7.15
N GLY A 63 0.17 19.68 -6.60
CA GLY A 63 -0.39 20.30 -5.40
C GLY A 63 -0.08 19.57 -4.11
N VAL A 64 0.93 18.70 -4.11
CA VAL A 64 1.42 18.02 -2.90
C VAL A 64 1.98 19.05 -1.92
N LYS A 65 1.56 18.95 -0.67
CA LYS A 65 1.94 19.89 0.39
C LYS A 65 2.34 19.14 1.64
N GLU A 66 3.51 19.46 2.17
CA GLU A 66 3.88 19.04 3.53
C GLU A 66 3.08 19.85 4.55
N THR A 67 2.67 19.19 5.64
CA THR A 67 1.90 19.74 6.75
C THR A 67 2.43 19.12 8.05
N ASN A 68 1.79 19.41 9.19
CA ASN A 68 2.13 18.73 10.43
C ASN A 68 1.80 17.22 10.41
N SER A 69 0.85 16.81 9.55
CA SER A 69 0.40 15.43 9.38
C SER A 69 0.90 14.79 8.08
N HIS A 70 1.72 15.51 7.29
CA HIS A 70 2.27 15.01 6.03
C HIS A 70 3.70 15.48 5.82
N ARG A 71 4.63 14.53 5.70
CA ARG A 71 6.06 14.79 5.50
C ARG A 71 6.61 13.96 4.36
N ILE A 72 7.48 14.56 3.57
CA ILE A 72 8.17 13.90 2.46
C ILE A 72 9.64 13.73 2.84
N VAL A 73 10.11 12.48 2.82
CA VAL A 73 11.49 12.14 3.13
C VAL A 73 12.19 11.77 1.82
N LEU A 74 13.11 12.62 1.39
CA LEU A 74 13.96 12.34 0.23
C LEU A 74 15.05 11.34 0.65
N GLN A 75 14.81 10.06 0.43
CA GLN A 75 15.71 8.98 0.84
C GLN A 75 15.41 7.70 0.04
N ASP A 76 16.40 6.82 -0.08
CA ASP A 76 16.16 5.43 -0.47
C ASP A 76 15.18 4.72 0.48
N GLY A 77 14.12 4.14 -0.09
CA GLY A 77 13.04 3.50 0.67
C GLY A 77 13.48 2.28 1.48
N LEU A 78 14.38 1.45 0.95
CA LEU A 78 14.90 0.30 1.68
C LEU A 78 15.73 0.77 2.88
N LYS A 79 16.58 1.79 2.71
CA LYS A 79 17.34 2.39 3.82
C LYS A 79 16.42 3.00 4.88
N PHE A 80 15.31 3.60 4.48
CA PHE A 80 14.32 4.10 5.43
C PHE A 80 13.73 2.94 6.26
N VAL A 81 13.32 1.85 5.61
CA VAL A 81 12.77 0.65 6.28
C VAL A 81 13.80 0.03 7.24
N GLU A 82 15.06 -0.13 6.80
CA GLU A 82 16.15 -0.63 7.66
C GLU A 82 16.33 0.22 8.92
N ASN A 83 16.32 1.55 8.78
CA ASN A 83 16.47 2.47 9.90
C ASN A 83 15.23 2.45 10.81
N ALA A 84 14.03 2.42 10.23
CA ALA A 84 12.79 2.30 10.99
C ALA A 84 12.77 1.02 11.84
N ALA A 85 13.20 -0.11 11.28
CA ALA A 85 13.31 -1.37 12.02
C ALA A 85 14.33 -1.26 13.17
N LYS A 86 15.52 -0.69 12.93
CA LYS A 86 16.56 -0.48 13.97
C LYS A 86 16.09 0.45 15.09
N GLU A 87 15.32 1.48 14.75
CA GLU A 87 14.78 2.46 15.69
C GLU A 87 13.51 1.96 16.41
N GLY A 88 12.99 0.79 16.04
CA GLY A 88 11.75 0.26 16.60
C GLY A 88 10.50 1.05 16.21
N LYS A 89 10.56 1.80 15.09
CA LYS A 89 9.39 2.50 14.55
C LYS A 89 8.33 1.50 14.10
N ARG A 90 7.07 1.86 14.30
CA ARG A 90 5.90 1.05 13.92
C ARG A 90 4.87 1.90 13.20
N PHE A 91 4.21 1.32 12.21
CA PHE A 91 3.21 1.96 11.36
C PHE A 91 1.93 1.13 11.32
N ASP A 92 0.78 1.80 11.30
CA ASP A 92 -0.52 1.17 11.11
C ASP A 92 -0.76 0.79 9.65
N VAL A 93 -0.14 1.51 8.71
CA VAL A 93 -0.17 1.18 7.29
C VAL A 93 1.22 1.37 6.69
N VAL A 94 1.67 0.38 5.93
CA VAL A 94 2.86 0.50 5.08
C VAL A 94 2.46 0.22 3.64
N VAL A 95 2.68 1.17 2.74
CA VAL A 95 2.41 1.07 1.32
C VAL A 95 3.74 1.05 0.57
N VAL A 96 3.92 0.12 -0.35
CA VAL A 96 5.02 0.12 -1.31
C VAL A 96 4.45 0.31 -2.71
N ASP A 97 4.70 1.50 -3.26
CA ASP A 97 4.37 1.92 -4.62
C ASP A 97 5.62 2.50 -5.33
N ALA A 98 6.76 1.84 -5.12
CA ALA A 98 8.01 2.19 -5.78
C ALA A 98 8.26 1.22 -6.94
N CYS A 99 8.57 1.75 -8.11
CA CYS A 99 8.84 0.98 -9.32
C CYS A 99 10.25 1.28 -9.85
N ASP A 100 10.78 0.37 -10.67
CA ASP A 100 12.05 0.55 -11.38
C ASP A 100 11.86 0.43 -12.90
N GLU A 101 12.97 0.48 -13.64
CA GLU A 101 12.97 0.39 -15.11
C GLU A 101 12.83 -1.05 -15.63
N ALA A 102 12.52 -2.04 -14.78
CA ALA A 102 12.42 -3.42 -15.23
C ALA A 102 11.25 -3.61 -16.21
N ILE A 103 11.55 -4.16 -17.39
CA ILE A 103 10.57 -4.34 -18.46
C ILE A 103 9.47 -5.35 -18.09
N ARG A 104 9.80 -6.39 -17.32
CA ARG A 104 8.88 -7.50 -17.06
C ARG A 104 7.95 -7.23 -15.88
N ALA A 105 8.49 -6.76 -14.76
CA ALA A 105 7.74 -6.55 -13.52
C ALA A 105 8.20 -5.26 -12.84
N PRO A 106 7.92 -4.08 -13.40
CA PRO A 106 8.48 -2.81 -12.91
C PRO A 106 8.09 -2.49 -11.46
N CYS A 107 6.94 -2.98 -10.97
CA CYS A 107 6.48 -2.71 -9.61
C CYS A 107 6.21 -4.02 -8.84
N PRO A 108 6.75 -4.17 -7.62
CA PRO A 108 7.60 -3.21 -6.93
C PRO A 108 9.04 -3.22 -7.48
N ALA A 109 9.84 -2.19 -7.19
CA ALA A 109 11.26 -2.12 -7.53
C ALA A 109 12.04 -3.31 -6.97
N ASP A 110 13.15 -3.67 -7.61
CA ASP A 110 13.95 -4.87 -7.33
C ASP A 110 14.33 -5.02 -5.84
N ALA A 111 14.66 -3.91 -5.18
CA ALA A 111 14.99 -3.86 -3.75
C ALA A 111 13.89 -4.44 -2.84
N PHE A 112 12.63 -4.44 -3.27
CA PHE A 112 11.49 -4.98 -2.52
C PHE A 112 11.12 -6.41 -2.91
N ARG A 113 11.81 -7.03 -3.89
CA ARG A 113 11.56 -8.40 -4.34
C ARG A 113 12.36 -9.43 -3.54
N ASN A 114 12.49 -9.20 -2.23
CA ASN A 114 13.32 -9.99 -1.32
C ASN A 114 12.54 -10.36 -0.05
N ALA A 115 12.60 -11.63 0.36
CA ALA A 115 11.89 -12.15 1.53
C ALA A 115 12.36 -11.51 2.86
N GLU A 116 13.64 -11.18 3.00
CA GLU A 116 14.20 -10.48 4.15
C GLU A 116 13.65 -9.05 4.23
N VAL A 117 13.52 -8.38 3.08
CA VAL A 117 12.90 -7.05 3.01
C VAL A 117 11.41 -7.12 3.32
N ALA A 118 10.70 -8.12 2.80
CA ALA A 118 9.31 -8.38 3.15
C ALA A 118 9.14 -8.64 4.66
N GLN A 119 10.08 -9.35 5.28
CA GLN A 119 10.10 -9.58 6.73
C GLN A 119 10.31 -8.27 7.50
N MET A 120 11.27 -7.43 7.09
CA MET A 120 11.46 -6.11 7.70
C MET A 120 10.21 -5.21 7.58
N LEU A 121 9.56 -5.21 6.41
CA LEU A 121 8.30 -4.49 6.19
C LEU A 121 7.20 -4.99 7.14
N ARG A 122 7.12 -6.31 7.39
CA ARG A 122 6.21 -6.87 8.39
C ARG A 122 6.56 -6.43 9.81
N ASP A 123 7.85 -6.39 10.15
CA ASP A 123 8.33 -6.10 11.50
C ASP A 123 8.14 -4.63 11.92
N ILE A 124 8.05 -3.71 10.95
CA ILE A 124 7.70 -2.31 11.19
C ILE A 124 6.18 -2.05 11.21
N LEU A 125 5.32 -3.08 11.10
CA LEU A 125 3.89 -2.91 11.32
C LEU A 125 3.54 -2.95 12.80
N THR A 126 2.46 -2.24 13.16
CA THR A 126 1.74 -2.52 14.41
C THR A 126 1.05 -3.88 14.32
N ASP A 127 0.65 -4.44 15.47
CA ASP A 127 0.02 -5.77 15.52
C ASP A 127 -1.35 -5.81 14.79
N THR A 128 -1.96 -4.64 14.56
CA THR A 128 -3.22 -4.47 13.81
C THR A 128 -3.02 -3.74 12.47
N GLY A 129 -1.76 -3.54 12.07
CA GLY A 129 -1.42 -2.79 10.87
C GLY A 129 -1.66 -3.58 9.59
N SER A 130 -1.65 -2.89 8.46
CA SER A 130 -1.71 -3.52 7.14
C SER A 130 -0.55 -3.11 6.25
N PHE A 131 -0.11 -4.06 5.43
CA PHE A 131 0.83 -3.85 4.35
C PHE A 131 0.09 -3.83 3.02
N VAL A 132 0.43 -2.91 2.13
CA VAL A 132 -0.17 -2.77 0.80
C VAL A 132 0.93 -2.67 -0.25
N LEU A 133 0.88 -3.53 -1.25
CA LEU A 133 1.87 -3.58 -2.32
C LEU A 133 1.19 -3.37 -3.67
N ASN A 134 1.71 -2.44 -4.45
CA ASN A 134 1.39 -2.35 -5.87
C ASN A 134 2.25 -3.34 -6.67
N ILE A 135 1.60 -4.23 -7.41
CA ILE A 135 2.27 -5.17 -8.31
C ILE A 135 1.85 -4.82 -9.74
N LEU A 136 2.83 -4.41 -10.55
CA LEU A 136 2.67 -4.20 -11.98
C LEU A 136 3.58 -5.16 -12.71
N SER A 137 3.00 -5.98 -13.57
CA SER A 137 3.72 -6.92 -14.40
C SER A 137 3.18 -6.95 -15.82
N HIS A 138 4.08 -7.11 -16.78
CA HIS A 138 3.80 -7.20 -18.21
C HIS A 138 3.94 -8.64 -18.73
N ASP A 139 3.81 -9.65 -17.86
CA ASP A 139 3.95 -11.05 -18.25
C ASP A 139 2.97 -11.46 -19.36
N LEU A 140 3.49 -12.23 -20.32
CA LEU A 140 2.69 -13.05 -21.23
C LEU A 140 2.42 -14.43 -20.58
N GLU A 141 1.34 -15.10 -21.00
CA GLU A 141 0.73 -16.26 -20.32
C GLU A 141 1.71 -17.36 -19.84
N GLY A 142 1.45 -17.92 -18.64
CA GLY A 142 1.99 -19.22 -18.19
C GLY A 142 2.67 -19.24 -16.81
N ARG A 143 3.43 -18.21 -16.43
CA ARG A 143 3.94 -17.97 -15.07
C ARG A 143 4.19 -16.48 -14.87
N THR A 144 3.36 -15.83 -14.08
CA THR A 144 3.43 -14.40 -13.91
C THR A 144 4.37 -14.05 -12.75
N SER A 145 5.29 -13.12 -12.97
CA SER A 145 6.08 -12.41 -11.95
C SER A 145 5.19 -11.91 -10.82
N ALA A 146 3.95 -11.51 -11.14
CA ALA A 146 2.94 -11.17 -10.12
C ALA A 146 2.64 -12.34 -9.17
N SER A 147 2.47 -13.57 -9.68
CA SER A 147 2.23 -14.74 -8.83
C SER A 147 3.43 -15.11 -7.95
N GLU A 148 4.65 -14.85 -8.43
CA GLU A 148 5.89 -15.09 -7.67
C GLU A 148 6.02 -14.08 -6.53
N LEU A 149 5.73 -12.81 -6.79
CA LEU A 149 5.66 -11.76 -5.77
C LEU A 149 4.58 -12.06 -4.73
N VAL A 150 3.37 -12.44 -5.15
CA VAL A 150 2.30 -12.83 -4.22
C VAL A 150 2.75 -13.99 -3.32
N LYS A 151 3.41 -15.01 -3.87
CA LYS A 151 3.94 -16.14 -3.08
C LYS A 151 5.03 -15.71 -2.11
N LEU A 152 5.95 -14.83 -2.54
CA LEU A 152 7.01 -14.31 -1.69
C LEU A 152 6.41 -13.61 -0.46
N TYR A 153 5.51 -12.65 -0.67
CA TYR A 153 4.90 -11.92 0.44
C TYR A 153 3.96 -12.80 1.27
N SER A 154 3.21 -13.70 0.66
CA SER A 154 2.35 -14.66 1.39
C SER A 154 3.13 -15.70 2.18
N SER A 155 4.43 -15.89 1.92
CA SER A 155 5.29 -16.73 2.76
C SER A 155 5.73 -16.04 4.04
N VAL A 156 5.68 -14.70 4.06
CA VAL A 156 6.08 -13.85 5.19
C VAL A 156 4.86 -13.38 5.98
N PHE A 157 3.79 -12.97 5.32
CA PHE A 157 2.58 -12.48 5.98
C PHE A 157 1.59 -13.62 6.22
N PRO A 158 1.06 -13.80 7.45
CA PRO A 158 0.12 -14.88 7.76
C PRO A 158 -1.19 -14.83 6.98
N ALA A 159 -1.63 -13.65 6.53
CA ALA A 159 -2.78 -13.50 5.67
C ALA A 159 -2.61 -12.33 4.69
N CYS A 160 -2.99 -12.58 3.43
CA CYS A 160 -3.03 -11.61 2.35
C CYS A 160 -4.31 -11.77 1.54
N ILE A 161 -4.71 -10.68 0.90
CA ILE A 161 -5.85 -10.57 -0.01
C ILE A 161 -5.35 -9.90 -1.29
N GLU A 162 -5.71 -10.46 -2.44
CA GLU A 162 -5.47 -9.81 -3.72
C GLU A 162 -6.69 -8.99 -4.13
N LEU A 163 -6.49 -7.73 -4.50
CA LEU A 163 -7.49 -6.90 -5.14
C LEU A 163 -7.13 -6.76 -6.62
N ARG A 164 -8.01 -7.28 -7.47
CA ARG A 164 -7.88 -7.24 -8.94
C ARG A 164 -8.97 -6.37 -9.52
N PHE A 165 -8.59 -5.45 -10.39
CA PHE A 165 -9.49 -4.50 -11.03
C PHE A 165 -9.71 -4.92 -12.48
N ALA A 166 -10.96 -4.95 -12.94
CA ALA A 166 -11.29 -5.45 -14.27
C ALA A 166 -10.65 -4.66 -15.43
N LYS A 167 -10.26 -3.41 -15.19
CA LYS A 167 -9.71 -2.49 -16.20
C LYS A 167 -8.22 -2.20 -16.02
N GLU A 168 -7.59 -2.72 -14.98
CA GLU A 168 -6.19 -2.43 -14.67
C GLU A 168 -5.36 -3.71 -14.70
N VAL A 169 -4.10 -3.58 -15.10
CA VAL A 169 -3.12 -4.67 -15.03
C VAL A 169 -2.50 -4.81 -13.65
N ASN A 170 -2.64 -3.78 -12.80
CA ASN A 170 -2.11 -3.76 -11.45
C ASN A 170 -2.86 -4.75 -10.55
N VAL A 171 -2.11 -5.50 -9.76
CA VAL A 171 -2.62 -6.30 -8.64
C VAL A 171 -2.24 -5.57 -7.37
N ILE A 172 -3.22 -5.27 -6.52
CA ILE A 172 -2.94 -4.74 -5.19
C ILE A 172 -2.95 -5.91 -4.21
N LEU A 173 -1.80 -6.22 -3.63
CA LEU A 173 -1.70 -7.22 -2.57
C LEU A 173 -1.78 -6.52 -1.23
N ALA A 174 -2.76 -6.88 -0.42
CA ALA A 174 -2.97 -6.31 0.90
C ALA A 174 -2.81 -7.40 1.96
N CYS A 175 -1.88 -7.23 2.90
CA CYS A 175 -1.51 -8.23 3.89
C CYS A 175 -1.61 -7.69 5.32
N VAL A 176 -1.73 -8.61 6.28
CA VAL A 176 -1.76 -8.30 7.71
C VAL A 176 -0.79 -9.21 8.48
N PRO A 177 -0.24 -8.78 9.63
CA PRO A 177 0.76 -9.55 10.37
C PRO A 177 0.15 -10.67 11.24
N TYR A 178 -1.16 -10.88 11.17
CA TYR A 178 -1.91 -11.87 11.94
C TYR A 178 -2.70 -12.83 11.05
N SER A 179 -3.01 -14.02 11.56
CA SER A 179 -3.77 -15.02 10.82
C SER A 179 -5.25 -14.64 10.74
N ILE A 180 -5.83 -14.71 9.54
CA ILE A 180 -7.28 -14.60 9.33
C ILE A 180 -7.85 -16.01 9.14
N VAL A 181 -8.66 -16.46 10.10
CA VAL A 181 -9.31 -17.78 10.02
C VAL A 181 -10.39 -17.77 8.94
N ASN A 182 -10.34 -18.74 8.02
CA ASN A 182 -11.32 -18.95 6.96
C ASN A 182 -11.57 -17.71 6.09
N ILE A 183 -10.51 -17.08 5.58
CA ILE A 183 -10.60 -15.87 4.74
C ILE A 183 -11.62 -15.99 3.59
N ARG A 184 -11.72 -17.19 2.99
CA ARG A 184 -12.73 -17.51 1.95
C ARG A 184 -14.17 -17.42 2.44
N GLN A 185 -14.44 -17.83 3.68
CA GLN A 185 -15.77 -17.71 4.28
C GLN A 185 -16.07 -16.26 4.68
N GLN A 186 -15.03 -15.44 4.88
CA GLN A 186 -15.15 -14.01 5.15
C GLN A 186 -15.20 -13.15 3.88
N LEU A 187 -15.17 -13.73 2.68
CA LEU A 187 -15.24 -12.95 1.42
C LEU A 187 -16.50 -12.08 1.35
N SER A 188 -17.63 -12.54 1.88
CA SER A 188 -18.85 -11.72 1.95
C SER A 188 -18.64 -10.47 2.82
N PHE A 189 -17.99 -10.62 3.97
CA PHE A 189 -17.64 -9.52 4.87
C PHE A 189 -16.70 -8.52 4.19
N TYR A 190 -15.61 -8.98 3.55
CA TYR A 190 -14.70 -8.10 2.83
C TYR A 190 -15.37 -7.42 1.64
N ASN A 191 -16.25 -8.10 0.89
CA ASN A 191 -17.02 -7.49 -0.19
C ASN A 191 -17.98 -6.41 0.33
N SER A 192 -18.69 -6.65 1.45
CA SER A 192 -19.55 -5.62 2.06
C SER A 192 -18.75 -4.39 2.49
N ARG A 193 -17.56 -4.59 3.07
CA ARG A 193 -16.67 -3.48 3.45
C ARG A 193 -16.12 -2.75 2.23
N LEU A 194 -15.72 -3.46 1.20
CA LEU A 194 -15.29 -2.87 -0.06
C LEU A 194 -16.37 -1.93 -0.61
N THR A 195 -17.62 -2.40 -0.70
CA THR A 195 -18.76 -1.55 -1.13
C THR A 195 -18.93 -0.31 -0.25
N ALA A 196 -18.80 -0.45 1.08
CA ALA A 196 -18.88 0.69 1.99
C ALA A 196 -17.77 1.72 1.75
N VAL A 197 -16.52 1.28 1.59
CA VAL A 197 -15.37 2.16 1.30
C VAL A 197 -15.56 2.88 -0.04
N LEU A 198 -15.92 2.13 -1.09
CA LEU A 198 -16.14 2.71 -2.42
C LEU A 198 -17.26 3.75 -2.42
N SER A 199 -18.37 3.46 -1.74
CA SER A 199 -19.47 4.40 -1.60
C SER A 199 -19.07 5.66 -0.82
N GLN A 200 -18.32 5.51 0.27
CA GLN A 200 -17.92 6.67 1.08
C GLN A 200 -16.94 7.57 0.33
N PHE A 201 -16.10 6.99 -0.54
CA PHE A 201 -15.10 7.75 -1.30
C PHE A 201 -15.60 8.17 -2.69
N ASN A 202 -16.85 7.86 -3.05
CA ASN A 202 -17.46 8.08 -4.36
C ASN A 202 -16.69 7.43 -5.52
N LEU A 203 -16.22 6.19 -5.33
CA LEU A 203 -15.39 5.44 -6.29
C LEU A 203 -16.13 4.32 -7.04
N ASN A 204 -17.44 4.18 -6.83
CA ASN A 204 -18.24 3.08 -7.39
C ASN A 204 -18.18 3.00 -8.92
N ASP A 205 -18.16 4.15 -9.59
CA ASP A 205 -18.21 4.22 -11.05
C ASP A 205 -16.82 4.32 -11.71
N GLU A 206 -15.78 4.60 -10.92
CA GLU A 206 -14.42 4.87 -11.43
C GLU A 206 -13.59 3.58 -11.58
N LEU A 207 -13.69 2.65 -10.63
CA LEU A 207 -12.76 1.52 -10.52
C LEU A 207 -13.23 0.23 -11.24
N GLY A 208 -14.44 0.24 -11.80
CA GLY A 208 -15.05 -0.94 -12.42
C GLY A 208 -15.25 -2.09 -11.43
N ALA A 209 -15.38 -3.32 -11.95
CA ALA A 209 -15.53 -4.49 -11.09
C ALA A 209 -14.20 -4.82 -10.38
N ILE A 210 -14.25 -4.93 -9.05
CA ILE A 210 -13.14 -5.34 -8.21
C ILE A 210 -13.40 -6.75 -7.70
N THR A 211 -12.41 -7.63 -7.87
CA THR A 211 -12.46 -9.00 -7.35
C THR A 211 -11.46 -9.14 -6.21
N ILE A 212 -11.95 -9.66 -5.09
CA ILE A 212 -11.16 -10.05 -3.93
C ILE A 212 -10.84 -11.54 -4.08
N VAL A 213 -9.54 -11.90 -4.12
CA VAL A 213 -9.06 -13.29 -4.27
C VAL A 213 -8.26 -13.72 -3.04
#